data_AF-A0A8J7QWU0-F1
#
_entry.id   AF-A0A8J7QWU0-F1
#
_cell.length_a   1.000
_cell.length_b   1.000
_cell.length_c   1.000
_cell.angle_alpha   90.00
_cell.angle_beta   90.00
_cell.angle_gamma   90.00
#
_symmetry.space_group_name_H-M   'P 1'
#
loop_
_entity.id
_entity.type
_entity.pdbx_description
1 polymer ?
#
loop_
_entity_poly.entity_id
_entity_poly.type
_entity_poly.pdbx_seq_one_letter_code
_entity_poly.pdbx_strand_id
1 'polypeptide(L)'
;MADVKITVVKKLANRDLADEYGNDVKLPCDSFDVGDEFVVKDLRMPEGFCSWAWADIQRDVAVLALGGSFDWVRKVGTGIACCTDGFRPVVFKLERIER
;
A
#
# COMPACT_ATOMS: atom_id res chain seq x y z
N MET A 1 -8.67 -14.36 -11.97
CA MET A 1 -7.77 -13.28 -11.54
C MET A 1 -6.92 -13.81 -10.41
N ALA A 2 -5.65 -13.42 -10.31
CA ALA A 2 -4.81 -13.89 -9.21
C ALA A 2 -5.07 -13.08 -7.93
N ASP A 3 -4.91 -13.72 -6.77
CA ASP A 3 -4.94 -13.02 -5.49
C ASP A 3 -3.65 -12.20 -5.33
N VAL A 4 -3.73 -11.07 -4.64
CA VAL A 4 -2.57 -10.20 -4.40
C VAL A 4 -2.38 -10.01 -2.90
N LYS A 5 -1.19 -10.34 -2.41
CA LYS A 5 -0.77 -10.08 -1.05
C LYS A 5 -0.24 -8.66 -0.95
N ILE A 6 -0.73 -7.91 0.03
CA ILE A 6 -0.23 -6.61 0.43
C ILE A 6 0.57 -6.82 1.72
N THR A 7 1.77 -6.25 1.80
CA THR A 7 2.59 -6.25 3.02
C THR A 7 3.03 -4.82 3.31
N VAL A 8 2.81 -4.36 4.54
CA VAL A 8 3.30 -3.05 4.99
C VAL A 8 4.81 -3.16 5.24
N VAL A 9 5.61 -2.46 4.42
CA VAL A 9 7.08 -2.57 4.50
C VAL A 9 7.74 -1.37 5.16
N LYS A 10 7.10 -0.20 5.13
CA LYS A 10 7.65 1.01 5.76
C LYS A 10 6.54 2.00 6.10
N LYS A 11 6.70 2.68 7.24
CA LYS A 11 5.91 3.86 7.62
C LYS A 11 6.85 5.06 7.66
N LEU A 12 6.43 6.17 7.08
CA LEU A 12 7.16 7.44 7.07
C LEU A 12 6.40 8.48 7.89
N ALA A 13 7.11 9.52 8.30
CA ALA A 13 6.55 10.63 9.06
C ALA A 13 7.31 11.92 8.68
N ASN A 14 6.66 12.76 7.89
CA ASN A 14 7.17 14.08 7.49
C ASN A 14 6.79 15.09 8.58
N ARG A 15 7.55 15.06 9.69
CA ARG A 15 7.29 15.86 10.89
C ARG A 15 7.37 17.36 10.60
N ASP A 16 8.35 17.76 9.79
CA ASP A 16 8.52 19.12 9.29
C ASP A 16 7.24 19.65 8.62
N LEU A 17 6.65 18.87 7.71
CA LEU A 17 5.42 19.27 7.03
C LEU A 17 4.22 19.28 7.98
N ALA A 18 4.15 18.32 8.90
CA ALA A 18 3.06 18.27 9.88
C ALA A 18 3.12 19.43 10.90
N ASP A 19 4.31 19.84 11.31
CA ASP A 19 4.51 20.96 12.24
C ASP A 19 4.19 22.30 11.58
N GLU A 20 4.51 22.47 10.29
CA GLU A 20 4.27 23.71 9.55
C GLU A 20 2.83 23.84 9.01
N TYR A 21 2.26 22.75 8.50
CA TYR A 21 0.98 22.78 7.76
C TYR A 21 -0.11 21.87 8.36
N GLY A 22 0.23 21.03 9.33
CA GLY A 22 -0.70 20.05 9.90
C GLY A 22 -1.63 20.64 10.94
N ASN A 23 -2.78 19.99 11.10
CA ASN A 23 -3.69 20.22 12.22
C ASN A 23 -3.85 18.90 13.01
N ASP A 24 -3.19 18.80 14.16
CA ASP A 24 -3.16 17.60 15.03
C ASP A 24 -2.86 16.29 14.27
N VAL A 25 -1.91 16.34 13.33
CA VAL A 25 -1.58 15.20 12.49
C VAL A 25 -0.91 14.10 13.32
N LYS A 26 -1.55 12.93 13.39
CA LYS A 26 -0.97 11.75 14.05
C LYS A 26 0.13 11.13 13.21
N LEU A 27 1.37 11.17 13.72
CA LEU A 27 2.55 10.59 13.09
C LEU A 27 3.19 9.48 13.94
N PRO A 28 3.60 8.35 13.33
CA PRO A 28 3.30 7.91 11.96
C PRO A 28 1.82 7.52 11.81
N CYS A 29 1.42 7.07 10.61
CA CYS A 29 0.10 6.51 10.37
C CYS A 29 -0.27 5.45 11.43
N ASP A 30 -1.49 5.52 11.97
CA ASP A 30 -2.02 4.63 13.01
C ASP A 30 -2.92 3.52 12.45
N SER A 31 -3.15 3.51 11.14
CA SER A 31 -4.00 2.51 10.47
C SER A 31 -3.29 1.19 10.12
N PHE A 32 -1.97 1.15 10.24
CA PHE A 32 -1.15 0.02 9.81
C PHE A 32 0.08 -0.12 10.71
N ASP A 33 0.58 -1.32 10.90
CA ASP A 33 1.88 -1.63 11.48
C ASP A 33 2.81 -2.30 10.46
N VAL A 34 4.12 -2.07 10.61
CA VAL A 34 5.10 -2.68 9.70
C VAL A 34 5.08 -4.20 9.89
N GLY A 35 4.91 -4.92 8.78
CA GLY A 35 4.72 -6.37 8.80
C GLY A 35 3.27 -6.81 8.66
N ASP A 36 2.29 -5.89 8.74
CA ASP A 36 0.89 -6.25 8.48
C ASP A 36 0.72 -6.82 7.08
N GLU A 37 -0.10 -7.87 6.98
CA GLU A 37 -0.36 -8.59 5.75
C GLU A 37 -1.86 -8.65 5.45
N PHE A 38 -2.22 -8.36 4.20
CA PHE A 38 -3.59 -8.42 3.72
C PHE A 38 -3.63 -9.20 2.41
N VAL A 39 -4.71 -9.92 2.15
CA VAL A 39 -4.91 -10.65 0.90
C VAL A 39 -6.11 -10.06 0.17
N VAL A 40 -5.87 -9.54 -1.02
CA VAL A 40 -6.89 -9.06 -1.95
C VAL A 40 -7.42 -10.25 -2.75
N LYS A 41 -8.73 -10.43 -2.71
CA LYS A 41 -9.47 -11.40 -3.53
C LYS A 41 -10.49 -10.65 -4.39
N ASP A 42 -10.61 -11.05 -5.66
CA ASP A 42 -11.58 -10.48 -6.61
C ASP A 42 -11.52 -8.94 -6.74
N LEU A 43 -10.33 -8.34 -6.58
CA LEU A 43 -10.11 -6.87 -6.54
C LEU A 43 -10.95 -6.14 -5.50
N ARG A 44 -11.36 -6.81 -4.43
CA ARG A 44 -12.05 -6.17 -3.33
C ARG A 44 -11.07 -5.74 -2.26
N MET A 45 -11.29 -4.53 -1.73
CA MET A 45 -10.54 -4.03 -0.59
C MET A 45 -10.62 -5.06 0.57
N PRO A 46 -9.48 -5.45 1.17
CA PRO A 46 -9.48 -6.34 2.31
C PRO A 46 -10.22 -5.71 3.51
N GLU A 47 -10.86 -6.55 4.33
CA GLU A 47 -11.46 -6.11 5.58
C GLU A 47 -10.40 -5.48 6.50
N GLY A 48 -10.73 -4.36 7.12
CA GLY A 48 -9.80 -3.63 8.00
C GLY A 48 -8.72 -2.81 7.27
N PHE A 49 -8.67 -2.82 5.94
CA PHE A 49 -7.73 -1.99 5.19
C PHE A 49 -8.20 -0.54 5.11
N CYS A 50 -7.28 0.42 5.23
CA CYS A 50 -7.59 1.85 5.11
C CYS A 50 -8.11 2.17 3.69
N SER A 51 -9.32 2.74 3.59
CA SER A 51 -9.97 3.04 2.31
C SER A 51 -9.22 4.08 1.47
N TRP A 52 -8.55 5.04 2.11
CA TRP A 52 -7.69 6.01 1.43
C TRP A 52 -6.50 5.31 0.77
N ALA A 53 -5.76 4.51 1.55
CA ALA A 53 -4.62 3.75 1.01
C ALA A 53 -5.07 2.78 -0.09
N TRP A 54 -6.26 2.19 0.02
CA TRP A 54 -6.83 1.35 -1.03
C TRP A 54 -7.04 2.12 -2.33
N ALA A 55 -7.66 3.30 -2.26
CA ALA A 55 -7.92 4.13 -3.43
C ALA A 55 -6.62 4.46 -4.20
N ASP A 56 -5.51 4.65 -3.48
CA ASP A 56 -4.19 4.91 -4.05
C ASP A 56 -3.61 3.69 -4.77
N ILE A 57 -3.65 2.51 -4.14
CA ILE A 57 -2.92 1.32 -4.61
C ILE A 57 -3.76 0.34 -5.43
N GLN A 58 -5.09 0.46 -5.47
CA GLN A 58 -5.99 -0.51 -6.12
C GLN A 58 -5.68 -0.72 -7.61
N ARG A 59 -5.19 0.32 -8.29
CA ARG A 59 -4.76 0.28 -9.69
C ARG A 59 -3.54 -0.65 -9.88
N ASP A 60 -2.58 -0.58 -8.96
CA ASP A 60 -1.37 -1.39 -9.01
C ASP A 60 -1.68 -2.84 -8.66
N VAL A 61 -2.57 -3.03 -7.68
CA VAL A 61 -3.14 -4.34 -7.35
C VAL A 61 -3.84 -4.94 -8.57
N ALA A 62 -4.65 -4.16 -9.31
CA ALA A 62 -5.34 -4.64 -10.50
C ALA A 62 -4.38 -5.05 -11.62
N VAL A 63 -3.31 -4.28 -11.86
CA VAL A 63 -2.26 -4.65 -12.83
C VAL A 63 -1.68 -6.02 -12.48
N LEU A 64 -1.31 -6.23 -11.21
CA LEU A 64 -0.73 -7.51 -10.78
C LEU A 64 -1.74 -8.65 -10.87
N ALA A 65 -2.97 -8.45 -10.39
CA ALA A 65 -4.03 -9.46 -10.37
C ALA A 65 -4.43 -9.94 -11.78
N LEU A 66 -4.36 -9.04 -12.78
CA LEU A 66 -4.65 -9.32 -14.19
C LEU A 66 -3.46 -9.91 -14.97
N GLY A 67 -2.35 -10.22 -14.31
CA GLY A 67 -1.18 -10.85 -14.94
C GLY A 67 -0.06 -9.90 -15.34
N GLY A 68 -0.24 -8.58 -15.16
CA GLY A 68 0.78 -7.56 -15.43
C GLY A 68 1.97 -7.62 -14.47
N SER A 69 2.99 -6.81 -14.75
CA SER A 69 4.17 -6.60 -13.91
C SER A 69 4.74 -5.21 -14.18
N PHE A 70 5.61 -4.75 -13.28
CA PHE A 70 6.22 -3.42 -13.37
C PHE A 70 7.70 -3.54 -13.74
N ASP A 71 8.10 -2.99 -14.88
CA ASP A 71 9.46 -3.14 -15.42
C ASP A 71 10.56 -2.51 -14.55
N TRP A 72 10.19 -1.56 -13.68
CA TRP A 72 11.09 -0.93 -12.72
C TRP A 72 11.24 -1.73 -11.40
N VAL A 73 10.52 -2.85 -11.24
CA VAL A 73 10.61 -3.73 -10.07
C VAL A 73 11.32 -5.02 -10.46
N ARG A 74 12.41 -5.36 -9.75
CA ARG A 74 13.28 -6.50 -10.09
C ARG A 74 12.57 -7.87 -10.09
N LYS A 75 11.54 -8.04 -9.24
CA LYS A 75 10.83 -9.31 -9.08
C LYS A 75 9.51 -9.27 -9.86
N VAL A 76 9.36 -10.17 -10.82
CA VAL A 76 8.12 -10.32 -11.61
C VAL A 76 6.93 -10.57 -10.66
N GLY A 77 5.76 -10.02 -11.00
CA GLY A 77 4.57 -10.13 -10.17
C GLY A 77 4.64 -9.37 -8.84
N THR A 78 5.64 -8.50 -8.65
CA THR A 78 5.81 -7.65 -7.46
C THR A 78 5.67 -6.18 -7.81
N GLY A 79 5.07 -5.39 -6.91
CA GLY A 79 4.99 -3.94 -6.99
C GLY A 79 5.38 -3.29 -5.65
N ILE A 80 5.85 -2.04 -5.71
CA ILE A 80 6.00 -1.18 -4.54
C ILE A 80 5.10 0.02 -4.76
N ALA A 81 4.13 0.20 -3.87
CA ALA A 81 3.16 1.29 -3.92
C ALA A 81 3.12 2.00 -2.56
N CYS A 82 2.47 3.15 -2.48
CA CYS A 82 2.36 3.87 -1.22
C CYS A 82 1.02 4.58 -1.06
N CYS A 83 0.60 4.74 0.20
CA CYS A 83 -0.42 5.71 0.57
C CYS A 83 0.12 7.11 0.28
N THR A 84 -0.65 7.92 -0.43
CA THR A 84 -0.26 9.26 -0.89
C THR A 84 -0.43 10.35 0.18
N ASP A 85 -0.72 9.97 1.43
CA ASP A 85 -0.75 10.88 2.58
C ASP A 85 0.60 11.60 2.71
N GLY A 86 0.60 12.90 2.42
CA GLY A 86 1.80 13.74 2.39
C GLY A 86 2.47 13.92 3.75
N PHE A 87 1.77 13.70 4.86
CA PHE A 87 2.36 13.81 6.19
C PHE A 87 2.88 12.47 6.71
N ARG A 88 2.19 11.37 6.39
CA ARG A 88 2.48 10.04 6.94
C ARG A 88 2.34 8.91 5.91
N PRO A 89 3.14 8.93 4.84
CA PRO A 89 3.03 7.93 3.80
C PRO A 89 3.39 6.54 4.32
N VAL A 90 2.65 5.54 3.85
CA VAL A 90 2.86 4.11 4.16
C VAL A 90 3.24 3.41 2.88
N VAL A 91 4.34 2.68 2.89
CA VAL A 91 4.84 1.94 1.73
C VAL A 91 4.41 0.48 1.84
N PHE A 92 3.82 0.00 0.76
CA PHE A 92 3.32 -1.36 0.62
C PHE A 92 4.13 -2.12 -0.42
N LYS A 93 4.44 -3.37 -0.12
CA LYS A 93 4.83 -4.36 -1.11
C LYS A 93 3.59 -5.11 -1.56
N LEU A 94 3.39 -5.19 -2.87
CA LEU A 94 2.31 -5.93 -3.51
C LEU A 94 2.91 -7.15 -4.19
N GLU A 95 2.37 -8.34 -3.94
CA GLU A 95 2.86 -9.59 -4.53
C GLU A 95 1.69 -10.41 -5.07
N ARG A 96 1.70 -10.71 -6.37
CA ARG A 96 0.78 -11.69 -6.95
C ARG A 96 1.07 -13.06 -6.35
N ILE A 97 0.03 -13.73 -5.88
CA ILE A 97 0.10 -15.11 -5.41
C ILE A 97 -0.05 -16.00 -6.64
N GLU A 98 1.06 -16.63 -7.07
CA GLU A 98 1.04 -17.66 -8.12
C GLU A 98 0.38 -18.92 -7.57
N ARG A 99 -0.52 -19.52 -8.36
CA ARG A 99 -1.16 -20.80 -8.06
C ARG A 99 -0.46 -21.93 -8.77
#